data_AF-A0A970YU09-F1
#
_entry.id   AF-A0A970YU09-F1
#
_cell.length_a   1.000
_cell.length_b   1.000
_cell.length_c   1.000
_cell.angle_alpha   90.00
_cell.angle_beta   90.00
_cell.angle_gamma   90.00
#
_symmetry.space_group_name_H-M   'P 1'
#
loop_
_entity.id
_entity.type
_entity.pdbx_description
1 polymer ?
#
loop_
_entity_poly.entity_id
_entity_poly.type
_entity_poly.pdbx_seq_one_letter_code
_entity_poly.pdbx_strand_id
1 'polypeptide(L)'
;GEGDYDDDEIVAVFAAGGLDKEEAFKAMSQYEMNTGFRVLKIAEGNEVYGAVLSKSTEPSPMETLQCVFCETLEAAGAEEVFYVNGIDSIEAATDAYQMINEAWPFMQYIFPHKKSFTKFELALAGNCINISLKGGVIKKYYMDLLTPFRKTGDSKGRQLLETLEIFVLDAGMKTSVTAKLMSLHSNTIQYRLKRIRDILGIDIMETTVIPGLIVALALERIEKIVKAL
;
A
#
# COMPACT_ATOMS: atom_id res chain seq x y z
N GLY A 1 36.07 -18.71 -26.97
CA GLY A 1 35.79 -17.39 -26.38
C GLY A 1 34.34 -17.12 -26.66
N GLU A 2 33.49 -17.64 -25.79
CA GLU A 2 32.03 -17.50 -25.88
C GLU A 2 31.61 -17.12 -24.47
N GLY A 3 30.96 -15.96 -24.37
CA GLY A 3 30.56 -15.37 -23.10
C GLY A 3 29.53 -16.26 -22.42
N ASP A 4 29.81 -16.57 -21.17
CA ASP A 4 28.84 -17.05 -20.20
C ASP A 4 27.71 -16.00 -20.14
N TYR A 5 26.61 -16.25 -20.84
CA TYR A 5 25.42 -15.42 -20.72
C TYR A 5 24.87 -15.69 -19.31
N ASP A 6 24.97 -14.68 -18.45
CA ASP A 6 24.35 -14.65 -17.12
C ASP A 6 22.84 -14.77 -17.36
N ASP A 7 22.25 -15.97 -17.22
CA ASP A 7 20.81 -16.30 -17.32
C ASP A 7 20.02 -15.69 -16.14
N ASP A 8 20.31 -14.43 -15.80
CA ASP A 8 19.62 -13.66 -14.77
C ASP A 8 18.26 -13.21 -15.32
N GLU A 9 17.18 -13.85 -14.86
CA GLU A 9 15.81 -13.43 -15.17
C GLU A 9 15.34 -12.38 -14.16
N ILE A 10 14.69 -11.31 -14.65
CA ILE A 10 13.99 -10.36 -13.79
C ILE A 10 12.84 -11.09 -13.12
N VAL A 11 12.70 -10.95 -11.80
CA VAL A 11 11.59 -11.55 -11.03
C VAL A 11 10.72 -10.51 -10.34
N ALA A 12 11.27 -9.31 -10.12
CA ALA A 12 10.58 -8.20 -9.49
C ALA A 12 11.18 -6.86 -9.89
N VAL A 13 10.38 -5.80 -9.76
CA VAL A 13 10.84 -4.41 -9.76
C VAL A 13 10.50 -3.74 -8.44
N PHE A 14 11.26 -2.71 -8.09
CA PHE A 14 11.02 -1.93 -6.89
C PHE A 14 11.25 -0.43 -7.12
N ALA A 15 10.63 0.36 -6.25
CA ALA A 15 10.95 1.76 -6.05
C ALA A 15 10.94 2.05 -4.54
N ALA A 16 11.83 2.91 -4.06
CA ALA A 16 11.86 3.31 -2.66
C ALA A 16 12.14 4.81 -2.54
N GLY A 17 11.47 5.47 -1.58
CA GLY A 17 11.63 6.91 -1.32
C GLY A 17 12.08 7.21 0.09
N GLY A 18 12.61 8.43 0.26
CA GLY A 18 13.12 8.91 1.54
C GLY A 18 14.40 8.20 1.98
N LEU A 19 15.14 7.62 1.04
CA LEU A 19 16.31 6.78 1.32
C LEU A 19 17.57 7.40 0.72
N ASP A 20 18.59 7.61 1.55
CA ASP A 20 19.90 8.05 1.09
C ASP A 20 20.53 6.98 0.18
N LYS A 21 21.20 7.42 -0.89
CA LYS A 21 21.80 6.56 -1.89
C LYS A 21 22.80 5.55 -1.30
N GLU A 22 23.67 5.99 -0.39
CA GLU A 22 24.71 5.13 0.17
C GLU A 22 24.10 4.03 1.05
N GLU A 23 23.14 4.40 1.91
CA GLU A 23 22.42 3.45 2.74
C GLU A 23 21.57 2.48 1.90
N ALA A 24 20.91 2.97 0.84
CA ALA A 24 20.18 2.11 -0.09
C ALA A 24 21.07 1.05 -0.73
N PHE A 25 22.23 1.47 -1.26
CA PHE A 25 23.12 0.56 -1.98
C PHE A 25 23.77 -0.46 -1.05
N LYS A 26 24.05 -0.07 0.20
CA LYS A 26 24.52 -0.97 1.25
C LYS A 26 23.44 -1.97 1.64
N ALA A 27 22.20 -1.52 1.84
CA ALA A 27 21.06 -2.37 2.16
C ALA A 27 20.79 -3.40 1.05
N MET A 28 20.83 -2.99 -0.21
CA MET A 28 20.69 -3.90 -1.35
C MET A 28 21.86 -4.88 -1.46
N SER A 29 23.09 -4.44 -1.21
CA SER A 29 24.24 -5.36 -1.17
C SER A 29 24.08 -6.42 -0.08
N GLN A 30 23.53 -6.05 1.08
CA GLN A 30 23.23 -6.99 2.16
C GLN A 30 22.14 -7.99 1.75
N TYR A 31 21.09 -7.51 1.07
CA TYR A 31 20.05 -8.37 0.51
C TYR A 31 20.61 -9.37 -0.50
N GLU A 32 21.48 -8.92 -1.42
CA GLU A 32 22.16 -9.78 -2.39
C GLU A 32 22.97 -10.88 -1.70
N MET A 33 23.76 -10.52 -0.67
CA MET A 33 24.55 -11.49 0.11
C MET A 33 23.68 -12.52 0.87
N ASN A 34 22.54 -12.08 1.39
CA ASN A 34 21.66 -12.92 2.21
C ASN A 34 20.82 -13.91 1.39
N THR A 35 20.49 -13.53 0.15
CA THR A 35 19.51 -14.26 -0.67
C THR A 35 20.12 -14.93 -1.89
N GLY A 36 21.28 -14.47 -2.35
CA GLY A 36 21.89 -14.90 -3.61
C GLY A 36 21.25 -14.27 -4.86
N PHE A 37 20.24 -13.41 -4.69
CA PHE A 37 19.65 -12.63 -5.77
C PHE A 37 20.56 -11.47 -6.12
N ARG A 38 20.42 -10.97 -7.34
CA ARG A 38 21.10 -9.76 -7.81
C ARG A 38 20.12 -8.61 -7.85
N VAL A 39 20.59 -7.39 -7.57
CA VAL A 39 19.79 -6.17 -7.60
C VAL A 39 20.43 -5.15 -8.53
N LEU A 40 19.78 -4.89 -9.66
CA LEU A 40 20.05 -3.71 -10.47
C LEU A 40 19.40 -2.51 -9.80
N LYS A 41 20.17 -1.44 -9.61
CA LYS A 41 19.77 -0.27 -8.81
C LYS A 41 20.26 1.02 -9.44
N ILE A 42 19.37 2.01 -9.48
CA ILE A 42 19.65 3.39 -9.88
C ILE A 42 19.05 4.33 -8.83
N ALA A 43 19.74 5.42 -8.54
CA ALA A 43 19.29 6.42 -7.58
C ALA A 43 19.11 7.78 -8.28
N GLU A 44 18.02 8.45 -7.97
CA GLU A 44 17.69 9.80 -8.42
C GLU A 44 17.21 10.60 -7.20
N GLY A 45 18.04 11.55 -6.72
CA GLY A 45 17.77 12.25 -5.47
C GLY A 45 17.70 11.28 -4.27
N ASN A 46 16.58 11.33 -3.53
CA ASN A 46 16.30 10.45 -2.38
C ASN A 46 15.42 9.25 -2.76
N GLU A 47 15.35 8.93 -4.05
CA GLU A 47 14.58 7.82 -4.58
C GLU A 47 15.52 6.80 -5.22
N VAL A 48 15.20 5.53 -5.05
CA VAL A 48 15.97 4.42 -5.62
C VAL A 48 15.03 3.47 -6.33
N TYR A 49 15.38 3.13 -7.56
CA TYR A 49 14.61 2.27 -8.45
C TYR A 49 15.46 1.09 -8.87
N GLY A 50 14.82 -0.01 -9.23
CA GLY A 50 15.59 -1.16 -9.68
C GLY A 50 14.82 -2.44 -9.93
N ALA A 51 15.55 -3.45 -10.36
CA ALA A 51 15.05 -4.78 -10.62
C ALA A 51 15.81 -5.81 -9.79
N VAL A 52 15.09 -6.83 -9.33
CA VAL A 52 15.65 -8.00 -8.67
C VAL A 52 15.71 -9.12 -9.71
N LEU A 53 16.88 -9.77 -9.80
CA LEU A 53 17.16 -10.84 -10.75
C LEU A 53 17.53 -12.13 -10.03
N SER A 54 17.13 -13.24 -10.62
CA SER A 54 17.35 -14.60 -10.13
C SER A 54 18.10 -15.44 -11.15
N LYS A 55 19.06 -16.25 -10.68
CA LYS A 55 19.77 -17.27 -11.47
C LYS A 55 19.00 -18.59 -11.61
N SER A 56 17.93 -18.77 -10.85
CA SER A 56 17.16 -20.01 -10.86
C SER A 56 15.67 -19.73 -11.03
N THR A 57 15.04 -20.55 -11.86
CA THR A 57 13.58 -20.68 -11.98
C THR A 57 12.96 -21.46 -10.81
N GLU A 58 13.75 -21.90 -9.82
CA GLU A 58 13.19 -22.58 -8.66
C GLU A 58 12.43 -21.58 -7.78
N PRO A 59 11.19 -21.91 -7.37
CA PRO A 59 10.37 -21.04 -6.55
C PRO A 59 10.95 -20.99 -5.14
N SER A 60 11.90 -20.09 -4.91
CA SER A 60 12.06 -19.50 -3.59
C SER A 60 10.70 -18.92 -3.18
N PRO A 61 10.27 -19.01 -1.91
CA PRO A 61 8.99 -18.42 -1.51
C PRO A 61 9.06 -16.91 -1.75
N MET A 62 8.46 -16.46 -2.86
CA MET A 62 8.59 -15.10 -3.37
C MET A 62 8.04 -14.06 -2.35
N GLU A 63 7.11 -14.50 -1.50
CA GLU A 63 6.61 -13.75 -0.34
C GLU A 63 7.70 -13.52 0.72
N THR A 64 8.53 -14.52 1.03
CA THR A 64 9.63 -14.40 2.00
C THR A 64 10.69 -13.43 1.52
N LEU A 65 11.04 -13.46 0.23
CA LEU A 65 12.04 -12.55 -0.35
C LEU A 65 11.57 -11.10 -0.38
N GLN A 66 10.31 -10.88 -0.76
CA GLN A 66 9.71 -9.57 -0.71
C GLN A 66 9.75 -8.99 0.73
N CYS A 67 9.35 -9.77 1.73
CA CYS A 67 9.40 -9.34 3.13
C CYS A 67 10.83 -8.96 3.54
N VAL A 68 11.82 -9.78 3.23
CA VAL A 68 13.23 -9.50 3.56
C VAL A 68 13.72 -8.23 2.85
N PHE A 69 13.36 -8.02 1.58
CA PHE A 69 13.73 -6.81 0.84
C PHE A 69 13.13 -5.55 1.48
N CYS A 70 11.82 -5.57 1.73
CA CYS A 70 11.08 -4.50 2.38
C CYS A 70 11.67 -4.16 3.76
N GLU A 71 11.86 -5.16 4.63
CA GLU A 71 12.44 -4.98 5.96
C GLU A 71 13.86 -4.40 5.90
N THR A 72 14.66 -4.84 4.92
CA THR A 72 16.04 -4.37 4.74
C THR A 72 16.08 -2.88 4.36
N LEU A 73 15.21 -2.43 3.45
CA LEU A 73 15.14 -1.02 3.07
C LEU A 73 14.50 -0.15 4.16
N GLU A 74 13.46 -0.64 4.84
CA GLU A 74 12.86 0.07 5.97
C GLU A 74 13.86 0.27 7.10
N ALA A 75 14.68 -0.74 7.42
CA ALA A 75 15.75 -0.64 8.40
C ALA A 75 16.88 0.33 7.98
N ALA A 76 17.08 0.50 6.68
CA ALA A 76 18.01 1.48 6.11
C ALA A 76 17.47 2.91 6.10
N GLY A 77 16.20 3.11 6.45
CA GLY A 77 15.58 4.42 6.59
C GLY A 77 14.52 4.76 5.54
N ALA A 78 14.14 3.82 4.66
CA ALA A 78 13.11 4.09 3.66
C ALA A 78 11.79 4.52 4.31
N GLU A 79 11.19 5.57 3.76
CA GLU A 79 9.86 6.03 4.15
C GLU A 79 8.79 5.22 3.42
N GLU A 80 9.06 4.86 2.17
CA GLU A 80 8.19 4.10 1.30
C GLU A 80 8.99 3.09 0.47
N VAL A 81 8.46 1.88 0.31
CA VAL A 81 9.02 0.80 -0.49
C VAL A 81 7.91 0.15 -1.31
N PHE A 82 8.04 0.17 -2.63
CA PHE A 82 7.17 -0.52 -3.57
C PHE A 82 7.89 -1.74 -4.09
N TYR A 83 7.27 -2.91 -4.01
CA TYR A 83 7.84 -4.15 -4.53
C TYR A 83 6.80 -4.91 -5.34
N VAL A 84 7.05 -5.05 -6.64
CA VAL A 84 6.15 -5.73 -7.58
C VAL A 84 6.82 -7.01 -8.06
N ASN A 85 6.28 -8.15 -7.62
CA ASN A 85 6.76 -9.48 -7.94
C ASN A 85 6.06 -10.12 -9.15
N GLY A 86 6.63 -11.21 -9.66
CA GLY A 86 6.09 -11.94 -10.80
C GLY A 86 6.22 -11.15 -12.10
N ILE A 87 7.34 -10.44 -12.22
CA ILE A 87 7.77 -9.81 -13.46
C ILE A 87 8.51 -10.89 -14.26
N ASP A 88 8.18 -11.04 -15.53
CA ASP A 88 8.77 -12.05 -16.44
C ASP A 88 9.24 -11.44 -17.77
N SER A 89 9.06 -10.13 -17.94
CA SER A 89 9.30 -9.41 -19.18
C SER A 89 9.56 -7.93 -18.93
N ILE A 90 10.19 -7.28 -19.91
CA ILE A 90 10.43 -5.82 -19.89
C ILE A 90 9.10 -5.06 -19.94
N GLU A 91 8.11 -5.59 -20.65
CA GLU A 91 6.75 -5.05 -20.73
C GLU A 91 6.09 -5.06 -19.36
N ALA A 92 6.11 -6.20 -18.66
CA ALA A 92 5.59 -6.29 -17.28
C ALA A 92 6.33 -5.35 -16.31
N ALA A 93 7.65 -5.19 -16.46
CA ALA A 93 8.42 -4.23 -15.67
C ALA A 93 7.97 -2.78 -15.94
N THR A 94 7.70 -2.44 -17.20
CA THR A 94 7.24 -1.11 -17.61
C THR A 94 5.86 -0.81 -17.03
N ASP A 95 4.93 -1.75 -17.14
CA ASP A 95 3.58 -1.64 -16.57
C ASP A 95 3.63 -1.47 -15.04
N ALA A 96 4.53 -2.21 -14.37
CA ALA A 96 4.72 -2.10 -12.93
C ALA A 96 5.25 -0.71 -12.51
N TYR A 97 6.24 -0.16 -13.22
CA TYR A 97 6.72 1.20 -12.94
C TYR A 97 5.68 2.27 -13.23
N GLN A 98 4.88 2.10 -14.28
CA GLN A 98 3.76 3.00 -14.54
C GLN A 98 2.76 2.96 -13.36
N MET A 99 2.40 1.76 -12.89
CA MET A 99 1.50 1.60 -11.74
C MET A 99 2.07 2.25 -10.46
N ILE A 100 3.37 2.09 -10.20
CA ILE A 100 4.05 2.73 -9.06
C ILE A 100 3.95 4.25 -9.20
N ASN A 101 4.39 4.82 -10.32
CA ASN A 101 4.48 6.26 -10.51
C ASN A 101 3.12 6.96 -10.48
N GLU A 102 2.07 6.32 -11.00
CA GLU A 102 0.70 6.84 -10.95
C GLU A 102 0.12 6.82 -9.53
N ALA A 103 0.42 5.78 -8.74
CA ALA A 103 -0.16 5.59 -7.42
C ALA A 103 0.62 6.31 -6.31
N TRP A 104 1.95 6.35 -6.39
CA TRP A 104 2.86 6.81 -5.34
C TRP A 104 2.42 8.12 -4.67
N PRO A 105 2.06 9.20 -5.41
CA PRO A 105 1.66 10.47 -4.79
C PRO A 105 0.46 10.38 -3.84
N PHE A 106 -0.31 9.29 -3.90
CA PHE A 106 -1.50 9.05 -3.08
C PHE A 106 -1.28 8.00 -1.99
N MET A 107 -0.16 7.26 -1.98
CA MET A 107 0.00 6.07 -1.15
C MET A 107 0.00 6.38 0.34
N GLN A 108 0.82 7.35 0.80
CA GLN A 108 0.79 7.78 2.21
C GLN A 108 -0.52 8.43 2.63
N TYR A 109 -1.29 8.95 1.69
CA TYR A 109 -2.61 9.49 2.01
C TYR A 109 -3.64 8.40 2.23
N ILE A 110 -3.59 7.35 1.42
CA ILE A 110 -4.49 6.19 1.55
C ILE A 110 -4.06 5.32 2.72
N PHE A 111 -2.76 5.17 2.98
CA PHE A 111 -2.17 4.27 3.99
C PHE A 111 -1.06 4.96 4.80
N PRO A 112 -1.38 5.91 5.70
CA PRO A 112 -0.41 6.75 6.42
C PRO A 112 0.48 6.01 7.42
N HIS A 113 0.18 4.74 7.70
CA HIS A 113 0.93 3.92 8.64
C HIS A 113 1.63 2.73 7.96
N LYS A 114 1.56 2.64 6.63
CA LYS A 114 2.17 1.57 5.83
C LYS A 114 3.36 2.15 5.06
N LYS A 115 4.46 1.41 5.04
CA LYS A 115 5.70 1.79 4.33
C LYS A 115 5.95 0.92 3.11
N SER A 116 5.70 -0.39 3.23
CA SER A 116 5.90 -1.35 2.15
C SER A 116 4.61 -1.69 1.42
N PHE A 117 4.61 -1.61 0.09
CA PHE A 117 3.44 -1.79 -0.77
C PHE A 117 3.69 -2.83 -1.85
N THR A 118 2.68 -3.67 -2.08
CA THR A 118 2.69 -4.69 -3.12
C THR A 118 1.89 -4.22 -4.34
N LYS A 119 1.93 -5.00 -5.43
CA LYS A 119 1.06 -4.78 -6.59
C LYS A 119 -0.43 -4.78 -6.25
N PHE A 120 -0.85 -5.43 -5.17
CA PHE A 120 -2.27 -5.45 -4.76
C PHE A 120 -2.70 -4.11 -4.16
N GLU A 121 -1.89 -3.49 -3.30
CA GLU A 121 -2.17 -2.14 -2.79
C GLU A 121 -2.08 -1.10 -3.90
N LEU A 122 -1.10 -1.22 -4.80
CA LEU A 122 -0.97 -0.34 -5.96
C LEU A 122 -2.20 -0.43 -6.88
N ALA A 123 -2.68 -1.64 -7.18
CA ALA A 123 -3.90 -1.82 -7.98
C ALA A 123 -5.14 -1.23 -7.30
N LEU A 124 -5.28 -1.40 -5.98
CA LEU A 124 -6.37 -0.77 -5.22
C LEU A 124 -6.28 0.76 -5.28
N ALA A 125 -5.10 1.33 -5.03
CA ALA A 125 -4.87 2.77 -5.06
C ALA A 125 -5.14 3.34 -6.46
N GLY A 126 -4.57 2.74 -7.51
CA GLY A 126 -4.80 3.13 -8.90
C GLY A 126 -6.28 3.10 -9.29
N ASN A 127 -7.02 2.09 -8.85
CA ASN A 127 -8.48 2.04 -9.06
C ASN A 127 -9.21 3.19 -8.34
N CYS A 128 -8.85 3.49 -7.10
CA CYS A 128 -9.45 4.58 -6.34
C CYS A 128 -9.12 5.95 -6.94
N ILE A 129 -7.88 6.17 -7.37
CA ILE A 129 -7.44 7.40 -8.06
C ILE A 129 -8.25 7.58 -9.35
N ASN A 130 -8.36 6.53 -10.17
CA ASN A 130 -9.14 6.56 -11.39
C ASN A 130 -10.62 6.89 -11.15
N ILE A 131 -11.24 6.30 -10.12
CA ILE A 131 -12.63 6.60 -9.74
C ILE A 131 -12.76 8.06 -9.26
N SER A 132 -11.81 8.55 -8.46
CA SER A 132 -11.81 9.93 -7.96
C SER A 132 -11.74 10.94 -9.11
N LEU A 133 -10.79 10.74 -10.05
CA LEU A 133 -10.55 11.61 -11.20
C LEU A 133 -11.69 11.58 -12.23
N LYS A 134 -12.20 10.40 -12.59
CA LYS A 134 -13.32 10.28 -13.54
C LYS A 134 -14.63 10.79 -12.96
N GLY A 135 -14.82 10.66 -11.65
CA GLY A 135 -16.03 11.09 -10.96
C GLY A 135 -17.29 10.32 -11.37
N GLY A 136 -18.41 11.06 -11.49
CA GLY A 136 -19.68 10.52 -11.96
C GLY A 136 -20.38 9.57 -10.97
N VAL A 137 -21.25 8.71 -11.51
CA VAL A 137 -22.14 7.84 -10.72
C VAL A 137 -21.40 6.78 -9.90
N ILE A 138 -20.29 6.24 -10.41
CA ILE A 138 -19.50 5.22 -9.69
C ILE A 138 -18.91 5.83 -8.41
N LYS A 139 -18.25 6.99 -8.52
CA LYS A 139 -17.76 7.74 -7.36
C LYS A 139 -18.91 8.01 -6.39
N LYS A 140 -20.05 8.50 -6.89
CA LYS A 140 -21.23 8.77 -6.05
C LYS A 140 -21.68 7.54 -5.27
N TYR A 141 -21.76 6.36 -5.89
CA TYR A 141 -22.18 5.13 -5.20
C TYR A 141 -21.28 4.80 -4.00
N TYR A 142 -19.95 4.89 -4.16
CA TYR A 142 -19.03 4.66 -3.05
C TYR A 142 -19.11 5.75 -1.98
N MET A 143 -19.15 7.02 -2.38
CA MET A 143 -19.25 8.12 -1.42
C MET A 143 -20.57 8.10 -0.65
N ASP A 144 -21.65 7.60 -1.25
CA ASP A 144 -22.96 7.49 -0.62
C ASP A 144 -22.95 6.47 0.53
N LEU A 145 -22.08 5.44 0.48
CA LEU A 145 -21.88 4.48 1.58
C LEU A 145 -21.44 5.16 2.89
N LEU A 146 -20.75 6.30 2.80
CA LEU A 146 -20.23 7.04 3.94
C LEU A 146 -21.16 8.17 4.42
N THR A 147 -22.24 8.43 3.70
CA THR A 147 -23.23 9.46 4.05
C THR A 147 -23.82 9.31 5.47
N PRO A 148 -24.06 8.11 6.02
CA PRO A 148 -24.54 7.96 7.39
C PRO A 148 -23.66 8.63 8.45
N PHE A 149 -22.34 8.73 8.22
CA PHE A 149 -21.39 9.42 9.12
C PHE A 149 -21.42 10.95 8.97
N ARG A 150 -21.96 11.46 7.86
CA ARG A 150 -22.10 12.91 7.60
C ARG A 150 -23.41 13.46 8.16
N LYS A 151 -24.47 12.64 8.16
CA LYS A 151 -25.79 12.99 8.72
C LYS A 151 -25.78 13.15 10.25
N THR A 152 -24.74 12.67 10.93
CA THR A 152 -24.63 12.74 12.40
C THR A 152 -24.26 14.13 12.94
N GLY A 153 -24.10 15.13 12.06
CA GLY A 153 -24.19 16.56 12.40
C GLY A 153 -23.07 17.19 13.22
N ASP A 154 -22.11 16.41 13.74
CA ASP A 154 -21.01 16.93 14.58
C ASP A 154 -19.80 15.97 14.64
N SER A 155 -18.74 16.43 15.31
CA SER A 155 -17.50 15.74 15.73
C SER A 155 -17.61 14.22 15.93
N LYS A 156 -18.72 13.72 16.47
CA LYS A 156 -19.00 12.29 16.67
C LYS A 156 -19.00 11.49 15.37
N GLY A 157 -19.67 11.96 14.32
CA GLY A 157 -19.72 11.26 13.03
C GLY A 157 -18.33 11.14 12.41
N ARG A 158 -17.54 12.21 12.51
CA ARG A 158 -16.14 12.26 12.07
C ARG A 158 -15.27 11.27 12.85
N GLN A 159 -15.42 11.20 14.18
CA GLN A 159 -14.69 10.23 15.01
C GLN A 159 -15.02 8.78 14.68
N LEU A 160 -16.28 8.48 14.33
CA LEU A 160 -16.68 7.13 13.91
C LEU A 160 -16.10 6.79 12.53
N LEU A 161 -16.16 7.72 11.58
CA LEU A 161 -15.55 7.54 10.27
C LEU A 161 -14.03 7.35 10.38
N GLU A 162 -13.35 8.17 11.18
CA GLU A 162 -11.92 8.03 11.46
C GLU A 162 -11.58 6.66 12.08
N THR A 163 -12.37 6.21 13.07
CA THR A 163 -12.21 4.86 13.63
C THR A 163 -12.39 3.78 12.56
N LEU A 164 -13.34 3.96 11.63
CA LEU A 164 -13.56 3.00 10.56
C LEU A 164 -12.43 2.99 9.53
N GLU A 165 -11.93 4.17 9.13
CA GLU A 165 -10.77 4.33 8.25
C GLU A 165 -9.55 3.61 8.83
N ILE A 166 -9.21 3.87 10.10
CA ILE A 166 -8.05 3.25 10.76
C ILE A 166 -8.26 1.74 10.92
N PHE A 167 -9.46 1.32 11.33
CA PHE A 167 -9.75 -0.10 11.52
C PHE A 167 -9.59 -0.90 10.23
N VAL A 168 -10.15 -0.41 9.11
CA VAL A 168 -10.18 -1.13 7.84
C VAL A 168 -8.85 -1.01 7.08
N LEU A 169 -8.31 0.20 6.93
CA LEU A 169 -7.18 0.46 6.04
C LEU A 169 -5.81 0.30 6.73
N ASP A 170 -5.70 0.61 8.03
CA ASP A 170 -4.39 0.73 8.69
C ASP A 170 -4.14 -0.40 9.70
N ALA A 171 -5.18 -0.88 10.37
CA ALA A 171 -5.07 -1.81 11.47
C ALA A 171 -5.30 -3.29 11.06
N GLY A 172 -5.58 -3.55 9.79
CA GLY A 172 -5.93 -4.89 9.30
C GLY A 172 -7.13 -5.48 10.02
N MET A 173 -8.12 -4.64 10.35
CA MET A 173 -9.35 -4.99 11.07
C MET A 173 -9.10 -5.58 12.47
N LYS A 174 -7.99 -5.20 13.11
CA LYS A 174 -7.66 -5.58 14.49
C LYS A 174 -7.98 -4.45 15.45
N THR A 175 -8.89 -4.72 16.40
CA THR A 175 -9.29 -3.77 17.45
C THR A 175 -8.11 -3.27 18.29
N SER A 176 -7.17 -4.15 18.65
CA SER A 176 -5.99 -3.80 19.46
C SER A 176 -5.03 -2.87 18.73
N VAL A 177 -4.83 -3.09 17.43
CA VAL A 177 -3.99 -2.24 16.58
C VAL A 177 -4.67 -0.89 16.37
N THR A 178 -5.98 -0.88 16.12
CA THR A 178 -6.78 0.36 16.01
C THR A 178 -6.69 1.20 17.27
N ALA A 179 -6.81 0.57 18.45
CA ALA A 179 -6.67 1.23 19.74
C ALA A 179 -5.30 1.88 19.92
N LYS A 180 -4.22 1.18 19.52
CA LYS A 180 -2.86 1.70 19.54
C LYS A 180 -2.69 2.91 18.61
N LEU A 181 -3.12 2.80 17.36
CA LEU A 181 -3.01 3.88 16.36
C LEU A 181 -3.79 5.13 16.78
N MET A 182 -4.96 4.95 17.40
CA MET A 182 -5.80 6.07 17.86
C MET A 182 -5.43 6.59 19.25
N SER A 183 -4.46 5.98 19.95
CA SER A 183 -4.18 6.27 21.38
C SER A 183 -5.43 6.19 22.28
N LEU A 184 -6.29 5.19 22.06
CA LEU A 184 -7.52 4.96 22.80
C LEU A 184 -7.53 3.58 23.47
N HIS A 185 -8.38 3.39 24.48
CA HIS A 185 -8.60 2.08 25.07
C HIS A 185 -9.42 1.17 24.13
N SER A 186 -9.13 -0.13 24.09
CA SER A 186 -9.83 -1.12 23.24
C SER A 186 -11.35 -1.10 23.43
N ASN A 187 -11.84 -0.89 24.65
CA ASN A 187 -13.28 -0.77 24.93
C ASN A 187 -13.94 0.39 24.17
N THR A 188 -13.24 1.52 24.04
CA THR A 188 -13.74 2.68 23.27
C THR A 188 -13.83 2.34 21.79
N ILE A 189 -12.84 1.63 21.25
CA ILE A 189 -12.88 1.15 19.86
C ILE A 189 -14.03 0.17 19.65
N GLN A 190 -14.22 -0.81 20.55
CA GLN A 190 -15.34 -1.75 20.45
C GLN A 190 -16.70 -1.04 20.48
N TYR A 191 -16.86 -0.04 21.36
CA TYR A 191 -18.07 0.79 21.41
C TYR A 191 -18.29 1.52 20.09
N ARG A 192 -17.26 2.16 19.53
CA ARG A 192 -17.34 2.86 18.23
C ARG A 192 -17.67 1.90 17.09
N LEU A 193 -17.03 0.74 17.02
CA LEU A 193 -17.30 -0.30 16.01
C LEU A 193 -18.73 -0.84 16.11
N LYS A 194 -19.26 -1.02 17.33
CA LYS A 194 -20.67 -1.35 17.54
C LYS A 194 -21.57 -0.25 16.97
N ARG A 195 -21.28 1.01 17.29
CA ARG A 195 -22.05 2.15 16.80
C ARG A 195 -21.99 2.30 15.28
N ILE A 196 -20.83 2.02 14.67
CA ILE A 196 -20.64 2.00 13.21
C ILE A 196 -21.56 0.95 12.58
N ARG A 197 -21.58 -0.29 13.10
CA ARG A 197 -22.50 -1.34 12.63
C ARG A 197 -23.96 -0.93 12.78
N ASP A 198 -24.34 -0.33 13.91
CA ASP A 198 -25.73 0.14 14.12
C ASP A 198 -26.13 1.23 13.10
N ILE A 199 -25.21 2.13 12.73
CA ILE A 199 -25.45 3.21 11.78
C ILE A 199 -25.55 2.69 10.34
N LEU A 200 -24.69 1.74 9.97
CA LEU A 200 -24.65 1.16 8.63
C LEU A 200 -25.71 0.07 8.43
N GLY A 201 -26.19 -0.55 9.52
CA GLY A 201 -27.18 -1.63 9.48
C GLY A 201 -26.66 -2.95 8.89
N ILE A 202 -25.34 -3.11 8.77
CA ILE A 202 -24.68 -4.25 8.14
C ILE A 202 -23.48 -4.71 8.97
N ASP A 203 -23.05 -5.96 8.77
CA ASP A 203 -21.74 -6.39 9.23
C ASP A 203 -20.66 -5.87 8.28
N ILE A 204 -19.83 -4.97 8.78
CA ILE A 204 -18.74 -4.34 8.01
C ILE A 204 -17.64 -5.33 7.60
N MET A 205 -17.60 -6.52 8.23
CA MET A 205 -16.61 -7.57 7.95
C MET A 205 -17.11 -8.61 6.94
N GLU A 206 -18.35 -8.51 6.48
CA GLU A 206 -18.90 -9.44 5.49
C GLU A 206 -18.11 -9.35 4.18
N THR A 207 -17.78 -10.50 3.57
CA THR A 207 -16.93 -10.58 2.36
C THR A 207 -17.52 -9.87 1.16
N THR A 208 -18.84 -9.70 1.11
CA THR A 208 -19.59 -8.95 0.08
C THR A 208 -19.59 -7.43 0.34
N VAL A 209 -19.32 -7.01 1.58
CA VAL A 209 -19.38 -5.61 2.05
C VAL A 209 -17.99 -4.99 2.09
N ILE A 210 -17.01 -5.70 2.67
CA ILE A 210 -15.68 -5.16 2.97
C ILE A 210 -14.96 -4.59 1.73
N PRO A 211 -15.00 -5.20 0.51
CA PRO A 211 -14.29 -4.63 -0.64
C PRO A 211 -14.86 -3.27 -1.05
N GLY A 212 -16.19 -3.12 -1.03
CA GLY A 212 -16.85 -1.86 -1.33
C GLY A 212 -16.55 -0.79 -0.30
N LEU A 213 -16.44 -1.18 0.98
CA LEU A 213 -16.09 -0.28 2.07
C LEU A 213 -14.62 0.17 2.00
N ILE A 214 -13.69 -0.73 1.67
CA ILE A 214 -12.27 -0.39 1.44
C ILE A 214 -12.16 0.70 0.37
N VAL A 215 -12.82 0.52 -0.78
CA VAL A 215 -12.81 1.52 -1.87
C VAL A 215 -13.42 2.84 -1.41
N ALA A 216 -14.56 2.82 -0.71
CA ALA A 216 -15.20 4.04 -0.22
C ALA A 216 -14.30 4.83 0.76
N LEU A 217 -13.63 4.15 1.69
CA LEU A 217 -12.75 4.78 2.67
C LEU A 217 -11.46 5.31 2.03
N ALA A 218 -10.87 4.55 1.08
CA ALA A 218 -9.71 5.01 0.32
C ALA A 218 -10.05 6.25 -0.53
N LEU A 219 -11.23 6.25 -1.17
CA LEU A 219 -11.75 7.42 -1.89
C LEU A 219 -11.95 8.62 -0.96
N GLU A 220 -12.52 8.44 0.23
CA GLU A 220 -12.67 9.54 1.19
C GLU A 220 -11.32 10.16 1.58
N ARG A 221 -10.27 9.35 1.74
CA ARG A 221 -8.90 9.84 1.97
C ARG A 221 -8.37 10.65 0.78
N ILE A 222 -8.51 10.14 -0.45
CA ILE A 222 -8.10 10.86 -1.67
C ILE A 222 -8.85 12.19 -1.83
N GLU A 223 -10.18 12.18 -1.64
CA GLU A 223 -11.02 13.36 -1.80
C GLU A 223 -10.70 14.48 -0.80
N LYS A 224 -10.20 14.14 0.38
CA LYS A 224 -9.74 15.14 1.36
C LYS A 224 -8.54 15.95 0.83
N ILE A 225 -7.69 15.37 -0.02
CA ILE A 225 -6.56 16.06 -0.64
C ILE A 225 -6.99 16.83 -1.88
N VAL A 226 -7.76 16.18 -2.76
CA VAL A 226 -8.20 16.81 -4.02
C VAL A 226 -9.02 18.08 -3.75
N LYS A 227 -9.79 18.13 -2.66
CA LYS A 227 -10.54 19.34 -2.25
C LYS A 227 -9.69 20.40 -1.54
N ALA A 228 -8.50 20.05 -1.07
CA ALA A 228 -7.59 20.96 -0.38
C ALA A 228 -6.61 21.66 -1.35
N LEU A 229 -6.54 21.19 -2.60
CA LEU A 229 -5.85 21.82 -3.73
C LEU A 229 -6.78 22.83 -4.42
#